data_AF-A0A5C7JGY9-F1
#
_entry.id   AF-A0A5C7JGY9-F1
#
_cell.length_a   1.000
_cell.length_b   1.000
_cell.length_c   1.000
_cell.angle_alpha   90.00
_cell.angle_beta   90.00
_cell.angle_gamma   90.00
#
_symmetry.space_group_name_H-M   'P 1'
#
loop_
_entity.id
_entity.type
_entity.pdbx_description
1 polymer ?
#
loop_
_entity_poly.entity_id
_entity_poly.type
_entity_poly.pdbx_seq_one_letter_code
_entity_poly.pdbx_strand_id
1 'polypeptide(L)'
;MDWLFGWLEDFVAWVWAALIEVFVALWDLLYEFAVEVFGDILDAISAAVGAIPVPDFLASGMGGLFAGLDSAVLWGVSSLGIPEGLAMLGVAVGVRLARKFVTLFQW
;
A
#
# COMPACT_ATOMS: atom_id res chain seq x y z
N MET A 1 28.97 1.51 -52.87
CA MET A 1 28.67 2.58 -51.90
C MET A 1 27.58 2.16 -50.92
N ASP A 2 26.81 1.13 -51.26
CA ASP A 2 25.67 0.60 -50.48
C ASP A 2 26.03 0.13 -49.06
N TRP A 3 27.26 -0.36 -48.84
CA TRP A 3 27.73 -0.77 -47.51
C TRP A 3 27.85 0.40 -46.51
N LEU A 4 28.09 1.61 -47.01
CA LEU A 4 28.22 2.81 -46.18
C LEU A 4 26.84 3.35 -45.78
N PHE A 5 25.85 3.20 -46.65
CA PHE A 5 24.46 3.55 -46.35
C PHE A 5 23.84 2.59 -45.34
N GLY A 6 24.09 1.28 -45.45
CA GLY A 6 23.62 0.30 -44.46
C GLY A 6 24.18 0.56 -43.05
N TRP A 7 25.48 0.83 -42.95
CA TRP A 7 26.10 1.16 -41.66
C TRP A 7 25.53 2.45 -41.03
N LEU A 8 25.20 3.45 -41.85
CA LEU A 8 24.61 4.70 -41.38
C LEU A 8 23.18 4.50 -40.87
N GLU A 9 22.38 3.67 -41.55
CA GLU A 9 21.01 3.33 -41.13
C GLU A 9 21.01 2.57 -39.80
N ASP A 10 21.90 1.59 -39.63
CA ASP A 10 22.06 0.84 -38.39
C ASP A 10 22.48 1.75 -37.22
N PHE A 11 23.39 2.69 -37.48
CA PHE A 11 23.82 3.66 -36.47
C PHE A 11 22.67 4.59 -36.06
N VAL A 12 21.90 5.10 -37.01
CA VAL A 12 20.74 5.96 -36.72
C VAL A 12 19.66 5.19 -35.97
N ALA A 13 19.40 3.92 -36.33
CA ALA A 13 18.45 3.06 -35.63
C ALA A 13 18.88 2.80 -34.18
N TRP A 14 20.16 2.56 -33.94
CA TRP A 14 20.71 2.39 -32.59
C TRP A 14 20.57 3.67 -31.75
N VAL A 15 20.91 4.83 -32.32
CA VAL A 15 20.75 6.12 -31.62
C VAL A 15 19.28 6.40 -31.29
N TRP A 16 18.37 6.08 -32.23
CA TRP A 16 16.93 6.26 -32.02
C TRP A 16 16.38 5.34 -30.93
N ALA A 17 16.79 4.07 -30.92
CA ALA A 17 16.42 3.11 -29.88
C ALA A 17 16.92 3.56 -28.49
N ALA A 18 18.18 3.98 -28.40
CA ALA A 18 18.73 4.50 -27.15
C ALA A 18 17.98 5.74 -26.63
N LEU A 19 17.56 6.64 -27.53
CA LEU A 19 16.78 7.81 -27.15
C LEU A 19 15.40 7.44 -26.60
N ILE A 20 14.73 6.45 -27.20
CA ILE A 20 13.45 5.93 -26.71
C ILE A 20 13.61 5.29 -25.34
N GLU A 21 14.62 4.43 -25.16
CA GLU A 21 14.88 3.77 -23.88
C GLU A 21 15.10 4.77 -22.75
N VAL A 22 15.86 5.84 -22.99
CA VAL A 22 16.05 6.92 -22.01
C VAL A 22 14.72 7.60 -21.67
N PHE A 23 13.85 7.82 -22.66
CA PHE A 23 12.55 8.45 -22.42
C PHE A 23 11.59 7.54 -21.64
N VAL A 24 11.60 6.24 -21.93
CA VAL A 24 10.84 5.22 -21.20
C VAL A 24 11.34 5.14 -19.76
N ALA A 25 12.64 5.04 -19.54
CA ALA A 25 13.23 4.99 -18.19
C ALA A 25 12.89 6.26 -17.37
N LEU A 26 12.87 7.43 -18.00
CA LEU A 26 12.46 8.67 -17.33
C LEU A 26 10.98 8.65 -16.93
N TRP A 27 10.13 8.06 -17.77
CA TRP A 27 8.70 7.93 -17.49
C TRP A 27 8.42 6.90 -16.41
N ASP A 28 9.12 5.76 -16.45
CA ASP A 28 9.03 4.71 -15.42
C ASP A 28 9.49 5.26 -14.06
N LEU A 29 10.58 6.04 -14.03
CA LEU A 29 11.01 6.71 -12.80
C LEU A 29 9.93 7.63 -12.23
N LEU A 30 9.21 8.38 -13.08
CA LEU A 30 8.12 9.24 -12.62
C LEU A 30 6.95 8.42 -12.06
N TYR A 31 6.63 7.28 -12.69
CA TYR A 31 5.60 6.37 -12.23
C TYR A 31 5.98 5.73 -10.88
N GLU A 32 7.20 5.19 -10.78
CA GLU A 32 7.73 4.59 -9.54
C GLU A 32 7.74 5.63 -8.41
N PHE A 33 8.21 6.84 -8.68
CA PHE A 33 8.19 7.93 -7.70
C PHE A 33 6.78 8.27 -7.22
N ALA A 34 5.81 8.34 -8.14
CA ALA A 34 4.42 8.59 -7.76
C ALA A 34 3.86 7.46 -6.89
N VAL A 35 4.09 6.20 -7.27
CA VAL A 35 3.65 5.03 -6.50
C VAL A 35 4.28 5.01 -5.10
N GLU A 36 5.58 5.28 -5.00
CA GLU A 36 6.31 5.31 -3.74
C GLU A 36 5.81 6.43 -2.83
N VAL A 37 5.59 7.64 -3.36
CA VAL A 37 5.00 8.76 -2.59
C VAL A 37 3.60 8.42 -2.08
N PHE A 38 2.75 7.79 -2.90
CA PHE A 38 1.42 7.36 -2.44
C PHE A 38 1.52 6.24 -1.38
N GLY A 39 2.48 5.33 -1.53
CA GLY A 39 2.81 4.31 -0.53
C GLY A 39 3.21 4.94 0.80
N ASP A 40 4.17 5.86 0.79
CA ASP A 40 4.65 6.58 1.97
C ASP A 40 3.53 7.35 2.70
N ILE A 41 2.59 7.93 1.96
CA ILE A 41 1.43 8.61 2.55
C ILE A 41 0.54 7.60 3.28
N LEU A 42 0.26 6.44 2.66
CA LEU A 42 -0.55 5.39 3.28
C LEU A 42 0.16 4.80 4.50
N ASP A 43 1.48 4.64 4.45
CA ASP A 43 2.29 4.18 5.58
C ASP A 43 2.35 5.21 6.71
N ALA A 44 2.42 6.50 6.39
CA ALA A 44 2.32 7.55 7.39
C ALA A 44 0.94 7.55 8.08
N ILE A 45 -0.13 7.31 7.32
CA ILE A 45 -1.49 7.16 7.87
C ILE A 45 -1.56 5.90 8.75
N SER A 46 -1.04 4.76 8.30
CA SER A 46 -1.06 3.51 9.07
C SER A 46 -0.25 3.64 10.37
N ALA A 47 0.90 4.31 10.33
CA ALA A 47 1.72 4.59 11.50
C ALA A 47 1.01 5.52 12.50
N ALA A 48 0.35 6.57 12.02
CA ALA A 48 -0.43 7.47 12.86
C ALA A 48 -1.60 6.73 13.55
N VAL A 49 -2.17 5.74 12.87
CA VAL A 49 -3.28 4.91 13.38
C VAL A 49 -2.78 3.87 14.36
N GLY A 50 -1.66 3.20 14.08
CA GLY A 50 -1.03 2.25 14.98
C GLY A 50 -0.57 2.88 16.30
N ALA A 51 -0.38 4.20 16.33
CA ALA A 51 -0.11 4.96 17.56
C ALA A 51 -1.34 5.11 18.47
N ILE A 52 -2.55 4.79 18.00
CA ILE A 52 -3.76 4.79 18.83
C ILE A 52 -3.72 3.53 19.72
N PRO A 53 -3.69 3.67 21.05
CA PRO A 53 -3.66 2.51 21.94
C PRO A 53 -4.97 1.71 21.80
N VAL A 54 -4.86 0.52 21.23
CA VAL A 54 -5.98 -0.42 21.11
C VAL A 54 -6.11 -1.17 22.44
N PRO A 55 -7.31 -1.25 23.05
CA PRO A 55 -7.48 -1.99 24.29
C PRO A 55 -7.29 -3.51 24.09
N ASP A 56 -6.63 -4.17 25.05
CA ASP A 56 -6.14 -5.56 24.96
C ASP A 56 -7.20 -6.60 24.56
N PHE A 57 -8.47 -6.36 24.89
CA PHE A 57 -9.58 -7.26 24.54
C PHE A 57 -9.84 -7.31 23.02
N LEU A 58 -9.59 -6.23 22.29
CA LEU A 58 -9.73 -6.18 20.83
C LEU A 58 -8.51 -6.82 20.14
N ALA A 59 -7.31 -6.55 20.67
CA ALA A 59 -6.07 -7.14 20.14
C ALA A 59 -6.11 -8.68 20.19
N SER A 60 -6.66 -9.23 21.27
CA SER A 60 -6.76 -10.68 21.48
C SER A 60 -7.81 -11.36 20.60
N GLY A 61 -8.93 -10.68 20.31
CA GLY A 61 -10.02 -11.24 19.50
C GLY A 61 -9.77 -11.23 17.99
N MET A 62 -9.12 -10.18 17.49
CA MET A 62 -8.83 -10.04 16.05
C MET A 62 -7.70 -10.97 15.60
N GLY A 63 -6.68 -11.18 16.43
CA GLY A 63 -5.59 -12.13 16.11
C GLY A 63 -6.09 -13.56 15.86
N GLY A 64 -7.14 -13.99 16.56
CA GLY A 64 -7.76 -15.29 16.37
C GLY A 64 -8.55 -15.44 15.07
N LEU A 65 -9.08 -14.35 14.51
CA LEU A 65 -9.88 -14.38 13.27
C LEU A 65 -9.01 -14.59 12.02
N PHE A 66 -7.80 -14.03 12.01
CA PHE A 66 -6.89 -14.15 10.87
C PHE A 66 -5.96 -15.37 10.98
N ALA A 67 -5.79 -15.95 12.16
CA ALA A 67 -4.94 -17.13 12.38
C ALA A 67 -5.41 -18.39 11.65
N GLY A 68 -6.68 -18.47 11.24
CA GLY A 68 -7.25 -19.60 10.51
C GLY A 68 -7.29 -19.42 8.99
N LEU A 69 -6.86 -18.27 8.45
CA LEU A 69 -6.88 -18.01 7.01
C LEU A 69 -5.65 -18.60 6.33
N ASP A 70 -5.86 -19.14 5.13
CA ASP A 70 -4.76 -19.60 4.28
C ASP A 70 -3.85 -18.42 3.89
N SER A 71 -2.55 -18.71 3.74
CA SER A 71 -1.49 -17.73 3.51
C SER A 71 -1.74 -16.81 2.31
N ALA A 72 -2.32 -17.32 1.22
CA ALA A 72 -2.65 -16.52 0.04
C ALA A 72 -3.82 -15.54 0.31
N VAL A 73 -4.81 -15.97 1.09
CA VAL A 73 -5.94 -15.12 1.50
C VAL A 73 -5.48 -14.08 2.49
N LEU A 74 -4.60 -14.45 3.42
CA LEU A 74 -4.02 -13.56 4.41
C LEU A 74 -3.17 -12.46 3.75
N TRP A 75 -2.42 -12.81 2.70
CA TRP A 75 -1.70 -11.83 1.86
C TRP A 75 -2.66 -10.87 1.14
N GLY A 76 -3.76 -11.37 0.56
CA GLY A 76 -4.76 -10.51 -0.09
C GLY A 76 -5.48 -9.57 0.88
N VAL A 77 -5.80 -10.06 2.08
CA VAL A 77 -6.48 -9.31 3.14
C VAL A 77 -5.57 -8.22 3.73
N SER A 78 -4.29 -8.53 3.94
CA SER A 78 -3.30 -7.54 4.41
C SER A 78 -2.98 -6.50 3.34
N SER A 79 -2.88 -6.89 2.07
CA SER A 79 -2.66 -5.94 0.96
C SER A 79 -3.79 -4.92 0.79
N LEU A 80 -5.01 -5.26 1.23
CA LEU A 80 -6.18 -4.37 1.19
C LEU A 80 -6.35 -3.51 2.46
N GLY A 81 -5.47 -3.67 3.47
CA GLY A 81 -5.55 -2.93 4.74
C GLY A 81 -6.78 -3.28 5.58
N ILE A 82 -7.39 -4.45 5.34
CA ILE A 82 -8.60 -4.90 6.04
C ILE A 82 -8.34 -5.10 7.56
N PRO A 83 -7.21 -5.68 8.01
CA PRO A 83 -6.92 -5.82 9.43
C PRO A 83 -6.85 -4.48 10.15
N GLU A 84 -6.19 -3.49 9.55
CA GLU A 84 -6.04 -2.13 10.09
C GLU A 84 -7.40 -1.42 10.16
N GLY A 85 -8.22 -1.54 9.12
CA GLY A 85 -9.58 -0.98 9.11
C GLY A 85 -10.51 -1.62 10.15
N LEU A 86 -10.41 -2.94 10.35
CA LEU A 86 -11.15 -3.64 11.39
C LEU A 86 -10.68 -3.25 12.79
N ALA A 87 -9.37 -3.05 12.99
CA ALA A 87 -8.82 -2.55 14.24
C ALA A 87 -9.38 -1.17 14.61
N MET A 88 -9.44 -0.24 13.64
CA MET A 88 -10.05 1.07 13.83
C MET A 88 -11.53 0.98 14.22
N LEU A 89 -12.31 0.16 13.50
CA LEU A 89 -13.73 -0.05 13.81
C LEU A 89 -13.90 -0.65 15.21
N GLY A 90 -13.04 -1.60 15.58
CA GLY A 90 -12.98 -2.18 16.91
C GLY A 90 -12.79 -1.10 17.98
N VAL A 91 -11.80 -0.21 17.81
CA VAL A 91 -11.54 0.89 18.74
C VAL A 91 -12.74 1.85 18.81
N ALA A 92 -13.31 2.24 17.68
CA ALA A 92 -14.47 3.14 17.64
C ALA A 92 -15.68 2.56 18.37
N VAL A 93 -15.99 1.27 18.15
CA VAL A 93 -17.04 0.56 18.87
C VAL A 93 -16.69 0.40 20.35
N GLY A 94 -15.42 0.10 20.67
CA GLY A 94 -14.91 -0.01 22.03
C GLY A 94 -15.12 1.28 22.83
N VAL A 95 -14.76 2.44 22.27
CA VAL A 95 -14.99 3.76 22.88
C VAL A 95 -16.49 4.05 23.03
N ARG A 96 -17.31 3.70 22.03
CA ARG A 96 -18.77 3.86 22.11
C ARG A 96 -19.37 3.03 23.25
N LEU A 97 -18.94 1.77 23.40
CA LEU A 97 -19.37 0.88 24.47
C LEU A 97 -18.86 1.39 25.83
N ALA A 98 -17.58 1.74 25.95
CA ALA A 98 -17.01 2.30 27.17
C ALA A 98 -17.77 3.55 27.62
N ARG A 99 -18.13 4.45 26.69
CA ARG A 99 -18.96 5.62 26.99
C ARG A 99 -20.34 5.22 27.50
N LYS A 100 -21.03 4.27 26.84
CA LYS A 100 -22.33 3.76 27.30
C LYS A 100 -22.25 3.19 28.72
N PHE A 101 -21.17 2.47 29.05
CA PHE A 101 -20.95 1.95 30.40
C PHE A 101 -20.73 3.07 31.43
N VAL A 102 -19.88 4.05 31.11
CA VAL A 102 -19.60 5.21 31.99
C VAL A 102 -20.86 6.05 32.20
N THR A 103 -21.72 6.20 31.18
CA THR A 103 -22.96 6.97 31.29
C THR A 103 -24.17 6.13 31.71
N LEU A 104 -23.97 4.95 32.33
CA LEU A 104 -25.04 4.06 32.82
C LEU A 104 -26.13 3.78 31.77
N PHE A 105 -25.73 3.64 30.51
CA PHE A 105 -26.61 3.37 29.36
C PHE A 105 -27.66 4.45 29.06
N GLN A 106 -27.45 5.69 29.50
CA GLN A 106 -28.41 6.80 29.29
C GLN A 106 -28.45 7.37 27.84
N TRP A 107 -27.95 6.62 26.84
CA TRP A 107 -27.89 6.99 25.40
C TRP A 107 -28.11 5.78 24.49
#